data_AF-A0A3P0N113-F1
#
_entry.id   AF-A0A3P0N113-F1
#
_cell.length_a   1.000
_cell.length_b   1.000
_cell.length_c   1.000
_cell.angle_alpha   90.00
_cell.angle_beta   90.00
_cell.angle_gamma   90.00
#
_symmetry.space_group_name_H-M   'P 1'
#
loop_
_entity.id
_entity.type
_entity.pdbx_description
1 polymer ?
#
loop_
_entity_poly.entity_id
_entity_poly.type
_entity_poly.pdbx_seq_one_letter_code
_entity_poly.pdbx_strand_id
1 'polypeptide(L)' 'MEFVLDHSLDDETARAVEHEIWRVDPDAKVEIDRATSHVKIESWLFPEEFVVAFEDAGYNVRIRNH' A
#
# COMPACT_ATOMS: atom_id res chain seq x y z
N MET A 1 -1.93 -9.67 0.53
CA MET A 1 -2.49 -8.95 -0.64
C MET A 1 -1.39 -8.08 -1.22
N GLU A 2 -1.47 -7.76 -2.51
CA GLU A 2 -0.39 -7.12 -3.26
C GLU A 2 -0.92 -5.96 -4.11
N PHE A 3 -0.22 -4.83 -4.09
CA PHE A 3 -0.58 -3.59 -4.77
C PHE A 3 0.61 -3.06 -5.57
N VAL A 4 0.32 -2.49 -6.75
CA VAL A 4 1.32 -1.78 -7.56
C VAL A 4 0.89 -0.33 -7.67
N LEU A 5 1.79 0.60 -7.32
CA LEU A 5 1.57 2.04 -7.44
C LEU A 5 1.96 2.49 -8.84
N ASP A 6 1.19 3.44 -9.39
CA ASP A 6 1.46 3.98 -10.72
C ASP A 6 2.57 5.07 -10.73
N HIS A 7 3.17 5.39 -9.59
CA HIS A 7 4.31 6.30 -9.46
C HIS A 7 5.50 5.65 -8.73
N SER A 8 6.65 6.33 -8.78
CA SER A 8 7.85 5.91 -8.05
C SER A 8 7.64 5.98 -6.54
N LEU A 9 8.15 4.98 -5.82
CA LEU A 9 8.19 4.89 -4.37
C LEU A 9 9.55 5.36 -3.83
N ASP A 10 9.72 6.67 -3.64
CA ASP A 10 10.85 7.23 -2.91
C ASP A 10 10.64 7.14 -1.38
N ASP A 11 11.65 7.50 -0.57
CA ASP A 11 11.62 7.31 0.88
C ASP A 11 10.46 8.04 1.58
N GLU A 12 10.10 9.23 1.09
CA GLU A 12 8.99 10.01 1.66
C GLU A 12 7.65 9.33 1.35
N THR A 13 7.43 8.94 0.09
CA THR A 13 6.23 8.23 -0.35
C THR A 13 6.09 6.88 0.35
N ALA A 14 7.17 6.11 0.49
CA ALA A 14 7.13 4.82 1.18
C ALA A 14 6.65 4.96 2.63
N ARG A 15 7.15 5.98 3.35
CA ARG A 15 6.72 6.25 4.73
C ARG A 15 5.27 6.72 4.81
N ALA A 16 4.83 7.54 3.86
CA ALA A 16 3.44 7.96 3.79
C ALA A 16 2.53 6.74 3.56
N VAL A 17 2.87 5.86 2.63
CA VAL A 17 2.15 4.61 2.37
C VAL A 17 2.07 3.71 3.60
N GLU A 18 3.19 3.46 4.29
CA GLU A 18 3.19 2.68 5.53
C GLU A 18 2.25 3.27 6.59
N HIS A 19 2.30 4.60 6.75
CA HIS A 19 1.44 5.31 7.69
C HIS A 19 -0.04 5.11 7.35
N GLU A 20 -0.44 5.22 6.08
CA GLU A 20 -1.83 4.99 5.65
C GLU A 20 -2.30 3.58 5.93
N ILE A 21 -1.46 2.59 5.64
CA ILE A 21 -1.80 1.20 5.87
C ILE A 21 -2.02 0.95 7.36
N TRP A 22 -1.17 1.50 8.23
CA TRP A 22 -1.33 1.38 9.68
C TRP A 22 -2.47 2.22 10.27
N ARG A 23 -2.98 3.23 9.55
CA ARG A 23 -4.24 3.89 9.92
C ARG A 23 -5.44 2.97 9.73
N VAL A 24 -5.42 2.12 8.72
CA VAL A 24 -6.48 1.13 8.43
C VAL A 24 -6.35 -0.10 9.32
N ASP A 25 -5.15 -0.68 9.39
CA ASP A 25 -4.83 -1.84 10.22
C ASP A 25 -3.48 -1.64 10.94
N PRO A 26 -3.50 -1.25 12.23
CA PRO A 26 -2.28 -1.05 13.01
C PRO A 26 -1.38 -2.28 13.16
N ASP A 27 -1.94 -3.48 12.98
CA ASP A 27 -1.21 -4.75 13.13
C ASP A 27 -0.75 -5.32 11.76
N ALA A 28 -1.03 -4.62 10.65
CA ALA A 28 -0.63 -5.05 9.32
C ALA A 28 0.90 -5.07 9.16
N LYS A 29 1.41 -6.11 8.51
CA LYS A 29 2.80 -6.14 8.05
C LYS A 29 2.87 -5.59 6.63
N VAL A 30 3.79 -4.66 6.42
CA VAL A 30 3.99 -3.99 5.13
C VAL A 30 5.39 -4.28 4.63
N GLU A 31 5.49 -4.74 3.38
CA GLU A 31 6.74 -4.88 2.65
C GLU A 31 6.66 -4.01 1.38
N ILE A 32 7.60 -3.07 1.22
CA ILE A 32 7.64 -2.15 0.07
C ILE A 32 8.88 -2.45 -0.78
N ASP A 33 8.66 -2.90 -2.01
CA ASP A 33 9.68 -2.96 -3.05
C ASP A 33 9.61 -1.70 -3.92
N ARG A 34 10.57 -0.82 -3.68
CA ARG A 34 10.70 0.48 -4.35
C ARG A 34 11.20 0.34 -5.79
N ALA A 35 11.91 -0.73 -6.12
CA ALA A 35 12.42 -0.94 -7.47
C ALA A 35 11.29 -1.29 -8.44
N THR A 36 10.22 -1.91 -7.93
CA THR A 36 9.06 -2.35 -8.72
C THR A 36 7.77 -1.58 -8.40
N SER A 37 7.84 -0.56 -7.53
CA SER A 37 6.69 0.16 -6.99
C SER A 37 5.61 -0.76 -6.41
N HIS A 38 6.05 -1.82 -5.74
CA HIS A 38 5.20 -2.90 -5.26
C HIS A 38 5.07 -2.85 -3.74
N VAL A 39 3.85 -2.99 -3.24
CA VAL A 39 3.53 -3.02 -1.80
C VAL A 39 2.79 -4.30 -1.50
N LYS A 40 3.36 -5.11 -0.61
CA LYS A 40 2.73 -6.30 -0.08
C LYS A 40 2.25 -6.02 1.34
N ILE A 41 0.98 -6.33 1.59
CA ILE A 41 0.33 -6.15 2.88
C ILE A 41 -0.15 -7.51 3.39
N GLU A 42 0.24 -7.87 4.61
CA GLU A 42 -0.33 -8.98 5.35
C GLU A 42 -1.27 -8.43 6.42
N SER A 43 -2.57 -8.61 6.21
CA SER A 43 -3.65 -8.13 7.08
C SER A 43 -4.84 -9.09 7.00
N TRP A 44 -5.69 -9.08 8.03
CA TRP A 44 -6.96 -9.80 8.07
C TRP A 44 -8.10 -9.07 7.35
N LEU A 45 -7.90 -7.79 7.00
CA LEU A 45 -8.89 -6.98 6.30
C LEU A 45 -8.91 -7.31 4.80
N PHE A 46 -9.93 -6.78 4.12
CA PHE A 46 -10.07 -6.93 2.68
C PHE A 46 -9.18 -5.94 1.91
N PRO A 47 -8.64 -6.31 0.74
CA PRO A 47 -7.83 -5.41 -0.09
C PRO A 47 -8.49 -4.07 -0.42
N GLU A 48 -9.81 -4.06 -0.58
CA GLU A 48 -10.61 -2.88 -0.90
C GLU A 48 -10.52 -1.79 0.16
N GLU A 49 -10.39 -2.14 1.44
CA GLU A 49 -10.20 -1.18 2.53
C GLU A 49 -8.87 -0.40 2.38
N PHE A 50 -7.84 -1.07 1.86
CA PHE A 50 -6.55 -0.45 1.61
C PHE A 50 -6.55 0.39 0.33
N VAL A 51 -7.30 -0.02 -0.72
CA VAL A 51 -7.44 0.80 -1.94
C VAL A 51 -7.97 2.19 -1.59
N VAL A 52 -9.00 2.27 -0.75
CA VAL A 52 -9.56 3.56 -0.31
C VAL A 52 -8.50 4.41 0.42
N ALA A 53 -7.69 3.81 1.30
CA ALA A 53 -6.64 4.54 2.00
C ALA A 53 -5.52 5.04 1.07
N PHE A 54 -5.16 4.27 0.04
CA PHE A 54 -4.25 4.74 -1.00
C PHE A 54 -4.84 5.92 -1.77
N GLU A 55 -6.11 5.84 -2.18
CA GLU A 55 -6.81 6.93 -2.89
C GLU A 55 -6.93 8.20 -2.03
N ASP A 56 -7.26 8.07 -0.75
CA ASP A 56 -7.34 9.19 0.21
C ASP A 56 -5.98 9.89 0.39
N ALA A 57 -4.87 9.16 0.26
CA ALA A 57 -3.52 9.71 0.25
C ALA A 57 -3.04 10.21 -1.12
N GLY A 58 -3.91 10.14 -2.14
CA GLY A 58 -3.62 10.60 -3.50
C GLY A 58 -2.80 9.63 -4.34
N TYR A 59 -2.75 8.36 -3.94
CA TYR A 59 -2.01 7.30 -4.62
C TYR A 59 -2.96 6.38 -5.39
N ASN A 60 -2.77 6.30 -6.70
CA ASN A 60 -3.47 5.31 -7.52
C ASN A 60 -2.75 3.96 -7.44
N VAL A 61 -3.50 2.94 -7.04
CA VAL A 61 -3.00 1.56 -6.91
C VAL A 61 -3.81 0.58 -7.74
N ARG A 62 -3.13 -0.47 -8.20
CA ARG A 62 -3.77 -1.63 -8.82
C ARG A 62 -3.57 -2.85 -7.92
N ILE A 63 -4.67 -3.53 -7.58
CA ILE A 63 -4.60 -4.82 -6.91
C ILE A 63 -3.97 -5.83 -7.87
N ARG A 64 -2.89 -6.47 -7.44
CA ARG A 64 -2.26 -7.55 -8.16
C ARG A 64 -2.89 -8.86 -7.72
N ASN A 65 -3.89 -9.31 -8.46
CA ASN A 65 -4.41 -10.67 -8.32
C ASN A 65 -3.43 -11.64 -9.01
N HIS A 66 -2.97 -12.64 -8.27
CA HIS A 66 -2.11 -13.69 -8.77
C HIS A 66 -2.89 -14.73 -9.59
#